data_AF-A0A971SDD3-F1
#
_entry.id   AF-A0A971SDD3-F1
#
_cell.length_a   1.000
_cell.length_b   1.000
_cell.length_c   1.000
_cell.angle_alpha   90.00
_cell.angle_beta   90.00
_cell.angle_gamma   90.00
#
_symmetry.space_group_name_H-M   'P 1'
#
loop_
_entity.id
_entity.type
_entity.pdbx_description
1 polymer ?
#
loop_
_entity_poly.entity_id
_entity_poly.type
_entity_poly.pdbx_seq_one_letter_code
_entity_poly.pdbx_strand_id
1 'polypeptide(L)'
;MEKDELLRLIAPCGLMCHTCDAMEDGVVNKAAKELLFVLGSYDSFLKSCPGSRPISGKYPDFKEVLEYLANVKCKGCREDHCLGSDCIVPECVKGKGIDFCYQCEDFPCDQTGFSDDLRAKWIRKNNKLKEIGMAVYFEEEKQIPHYGS
;
A
#
# COMPACT_ATOMS: atom_id res chain seq x y z
N MET A 1 -17.95 -1.30 6.12
CA MET A 1 -17.20 -0.41 5.21
C MET A 1 -18.01 -0.28 3.96
N GLU A 2 -18.16 0.93 3.46
CA GLU A 2 -18.87 1.18 2.22
C GLU A 2 -18.09 0.62 1.02
N LYS A 3 -18.79 0.28 -0.07
CA LYS A 3 -18.16 -0.30 -1.28
C LYS A 3 -17.00 0.57 -1.78
N ASP A 4 -17.22 1.88 -1.85
CA ASP A 4 -16.24 2.83 -2.39
C ASP A 4 -14.96 2.90 -1.55
N GLU A 5 -15.09 2.72 -0.22
CA GLU A 5 -13.95 2.65 0.68
C GLU A 5 -13.12 1.39 0.41
N LEU A 6 -13.76 0.23 0.20
CA LEU A 6 -13.07 -1.02 -0.15
C LEU A 6 -12.39 -0.92 -1.51
N LEU A 7 -13.04 -0.31 -2.50
CA LEU A 7 -12.44 -0.09 -3.83
C LEU A 7 -11.23 0.85 -3.79
N ARG A 8 -11.23 1.81 -2.86
CA ARG A 8 -10.06 2.68 -2.64
C ARG A 8 -8.89 1.89 -2.03
N LEU A 9 -9.18 0.96 -1.12
CA LEU A 9 -8.17 0.24 -0.34
C LEU A 9 -7.65 -1.05 -1.00
N ILE A 10 -8.38 -1.63 -1.95
CA ILE A 10 -7.99 -2.83 -2.71
C ILE A 10 -7.76 -2.46 -4.16
N ALA A 11 -6.54 -2.56 -4.68
CA ALA A 11 -6.22 -2.28 -6.08
C ALA A 11 -6.98 -3.21 -7.04
N PRO A 12 -7.18 -2.83 -8.32
CA PRO A 12 -7.86 -3.70 -9.29
C PRO A 12 -7.10 -5.01 -9.56
N CYS A 13 -5.78 -5.00 -9.36
CA CYS A 13 -4.92 -6.18 -9.41
C CYS A 13 -4.98 -7.05 -8.13
N GLY A 14 -5.81 -6.69 -7.15
CA GLY A 14 -5.95 -7.40 -5.88
C GLY A 14 -4.87 -7.07 -4.84
N LEU A 15 -3.84 -6.29 -5.19
CA LEU A 15 -2.89 -5.78 -4.20
C LEU A 15 -3.59 -4.87 -3.19
N MET A 16 -3.08 -4.87 -1.95
CA MET A 16 -3.67 -4.13 -0.85
C MET A 16 -3.06 -2.72 -0.77
N CYS A 17 -3.76 -1.70 -1.26
CA CYS A 17 -3.34 -0.31 -1.13
C CYS A 17 -3.28 0.09 0.36
N HIS A 18 -4.17 -0.47 1.19
CA HIS A 18 -4.20 -0.18 2.63
C HIS A 18 -2.85 -0.38 3.35
N THR A 19 -2.03 -1.34 2.90
CA THR A 19 -0.71 -1.64 3.50
C THR A 19 0.47 -1.10 2.69
N CYS A 20 0.21 -0.35 1.60
CA CYS A 20 1.24 0.29 0.78
C CYS A 20 1.86 1.49 1.51
N ASP A 21 3.15 1.73 1.27
CA ASP A 21 3.91 2.83 1.88
C ASP A 21 3.46 4.21 1.40
N ALA A 22 2.99 4.32 0.16
CA ALA A 22 2.55 5.57 -0.44
C ALA A 22 1.13 5.99 -0.03
N MET A 23 0.34 5.09 0.55
CA MET A 23 -1.10 5.28 0.76
C MET A 23 -1.40 6.27 1.89
N GLU A 24 -2.12 7.35 1.56
CA GLU A 24 -2.67 8.27 2.54
C GLU A 24 -3.68 7.54 3.44
N ASP A 25 -3.52 7.74 4.74
CA ASP A 25 -4.29 7.09 5.81
C ASP A 25 -4.26 5.55 5.77
N GLY A 26 -3.29 4.97 5.05
CA GLY A 26 -2.92 3.56 5.11
C GLY A 26 -2.17 3.20 6.40
N VAL A 27 -1.87 1.91 6.57
CA VAL A 27 -1.21 1.36 7.77
C VAL A 27 0.15 2.03 7.99
N VAL A 28 0.98 2.12 6.94
CA VAL A 28 2.32 2.71 7.03
C VAL A 28 2.26 4.19 7.39
N ASN A 29 1.40 4.96 6.71
CA ASN A 29 1.21 6.38 6.98
C ASN A 29 0.75 6.65 8.42
N LYS A 30 -0.25 5.91 8.90
CA LYS A 30 -0.76 6.02 10.27
C LYS A 30 0.30 5.64 11.31
N ALA A 31 1.01 4.54 11.10
CA ALA A 31 2.09 4.11 12.00
C ALA A 31 3.22 5.14 12.06
N ALA A 32 3.60 5.75 10.93
CA ALA A 32 4.61 6.80 10.88
C ALA A 32 4.17 8.05 11.66
N LYS A 33 2.92 8.50 11.48
CA LYS A 33 2.32 9.62 12.24
C LYS A 33 2.31 9.34 13.75
N GLU A 34 1.85 8.16 14.16
CA GLU A 34 1.83 7.72 15.56
C GLU A 34 3.25 7.73 16.16
N LEU A 35 4.22 7.16 15.44
CA LEU A 35 5.58 7.05 15.93
C LEU A 35 6.27 8.42 16.02
N LEU A 36 6.05 9.33 15.07
CA LEU A 36 6.52 10.71 15.15
C LEU A 36 5.94 11.45 16.36
N PHE A 37 4.65 11.24 16.64
CA PHE A 37 3.99 11.83 17.81
C PHE A 37 4.63 11.33 19.11
N VAL A 38 4.81 10.01 19.25
CA VAL A 38 5.44 9.40 20.44
C VAL A 38 6.91 9.81 20.59
N LEU A 39 7.63 9.99 19.49
CA LEU A 39 9.02 10.45 19.47
C LEU A 39 9.17 11.98 19.58
N GLY A 40 8.09 12.69 19.92
CA GLY A 40 8.12 14.13 20.18
C GLY A 40 9.26 14.51 21.12
N SER A 41 10.07 15.49 20.71
CA SER A 41 11.26 15.97 21.44
C SER A 41 12.42 14.97 21.62
N TYR A 42 12.41 13.81 20.94
CA TYR A 42 13.50 12.84 21.06
C TYR A 42 14.85 13.38 20.59
N ASP A 43 14.88 14.28 19.59
CA ASP A 43 16.08 15.03 19.20
C ASP A 43 16.73 15.76 20.38
N SER A 44 15.92 16.42 21.20
CA SER A 44 16.38 17.18 22.38
C SER A 44 16.92 16.24 23.47
N PHE A 45 16.29 15.07 23.63
CA PHE A 45 16.79 14.02 24.52
C PHE A 45 18.16 13.51 24.07
N LEU A 46 18.32 13.17 22.78
CA LEU A 46 19.59 12.68 22.24
C LEU A 46 20.71 13.72 22.34
N LYS A 47 20.40 15.01 22.15
CA LYS A 47 21.35 16.12 22.35
C LYS A 47 21.76 16.28 23.81
N SER A 48 20.83 16.12 24.74
CA SER A 48 21.08 16.25 26.19
C SER A 48 21.81 15.04 26.78
N CYS A 49 21.67 13.87 26.16
CA CYS A 49 22.28 12.61 26.62
C CYS A 49 23.05 11.92 25.48
N PRO A 50 24.18 12.50 25.02
CA PRO A 50 24.96 11.93 23.93
C PRO A 50 25.48 10.53 24.31
N GLY A 51 25.35 9.57 23.40
CA GLY A 51 25.76 8.18 23.62
C GLY A 51 24.79 7.33 24.46
N SER A 52 23.66 7.88 24.91
CA SER A 52 22.63 7.13 25.67
C SER A 52 22.00 5.97 24.89
N ARG A 53 22.15 5.95 23.56
CA ARG A 53 21.76 4.85 22.68
C ARG A 53 22.92 4.55 21.71
N PRO A 54 23.28 3.27 21.48
CA PRO A 54 24.37 2.91 20.58
C PRO A 54 24.22 3.40 19.12
N ILE A 55 22.99 3.72 18.71
CA ILE A 55 22.65 4.06 17.31
C ILE A 55 22.12 5.49 17.15
N SER A 56 22.28 6.38 18.14
CA SER A 56 21.69 7.73 18.13
C SER A 56 22.07 8.56 16.91
N GLY A 57 23.25 8.33 16.32
CA GLY A 57 23.70 9.02 15.10
C GLY A 57 22.84 8.74 13.85
N LYS A 58 22.05 7.66 13.84
CA LYS A 58 21.14 7.30 12.73
C LYS A 58 19.74 7.90 12.88
N TYR A 59 19.46 8.56 14.00
CA TYR A 59 18.12 9.08 14.27
C TYR A 59 17.65 10.15 13.26
N PRO A 60 18.49 11.10 12.79
CA PRO A 60 18.07 12.06 11.78
C PRO A 60 17.55 11.41 10.50
N ASP A 61 18.30 10.45 9.94
CA ASP A 61 17.90 9.71 8.73
C ASP A 61 16.60 8.93 8.95
N PHE A 62 16.48 8.28 10.12
CA PHE A 62 15.26 7.55 10.48
C PHE A 62 14.05 8.48 10.58
N LYS A 63 14.22 9.65 11.20
CA LYS A 63 13.17 10.65 11.33
C LYS A 63 12.75 11.20 9.96
N GLU A 64 13.69 11.47 9.06
CA GLU A 64 13.40 11.90 7.69
C GLU A 64 12.54 10.87 6.94
N VAL A 65 12.87 9.59 7.03
CA VAL A 65 12.05 8.51 6.45
C VAL A 65 10.65 8.47 7.06
N LEU A 66 10.53 8.60 8.39
CA LEU A 66 9.22 8.65 9.05
C LEU A 66 8.40 9.88 8.61
N GLU A 67 9.02 11.05 8.51
CA GLU A 67 8.37 12.27 8.04
C GLU A 67 7.89 12.13 6.60
N TYR A 68 8.69 11.51 5.72
CA TYR A 68 8.26 11.16 4.37
C TYR A 68 7.01 10.28 4.39
N LEU A 69 7.06 9.15 5.10
CA LEU A 69 5.95 8.18 5.19
C LEU A 69 4.69 8.78 5.82
N ALA A 70 4.83 9.68 6.80
CA ALA A 70 3.72 10.36 7.45
C ALA A 70 3.03 11.39 6.54
N ASN A 71 3.71 11.88 5.50
CA ASN A 71 3.23 12.93 4.61
C ASN A 71 2.83 12.46 3.20
N VAL A 72 2.88 11.16 2.91
CA VAL A 72 2.42 10.62 1.62
C VAL A 72 0.95 10.96 1.32
N LYS A 73 0.61 11.03 0.03
CA LYS A 73 -0.67 11.56 -0.47
C LYS A 73 -1.40 10.67 -1.48
N CYS A 74 -0.93 9.45 -1.73
CA CYS A 74 -1.60 8.56 -2.69
C CYS A 74 -2.96 8.13 -2.14
N LYS A 75 -4.01 8.31 -2.93
CA LYS A 75 -5.38 7.96 -2.61
C LYS A 75 -5.75 6.55 -3.07
N GLY A 76 -4.80 5.83 -3.67
CA GLY A 76 -4.92 4.43 -4.10
C GLY A 76 -5.01 4.29 -5.62
N CYS A 77 -4.78 3.08 -6.12
CA CYS A 77 -4.51 2.82 -7.54
C CYS A 77 -5.58 3.31 -8.53
N ARG A 78 -6.83 3.52 -8.09
CA ARG A 78 -7.92 4.01 -8.95
C ARG A 78 -7.93 5.53 -9.13
N GLU A 79 -7.34 6.25 -8.17
CA GLU A 79 -7.24 7.70 -8.19
C GLU A 79 -5.82 8.12 -8.60
N ASP A 80 -4.82 7.49 -7.98
CA ASP A 80 -3.40 7.76 -8.17
C ASP A 80 -2.70 6.51 -8.72
N HIS A 81 -1.91 6.65 -9.78
CA HIS A 81 -1.22 5.50 -10.39
C HIS A 81 -0.14 4.92 -9.46
N CYS A 82 0.20 3.65 -9.66
CA CYS A 82 1.31 3.03 -8.94
C CYS A 82 2.64 3.69 -9.38
N LEU A 83 3.37 4.25 -8.42
CA LEU A 83 4.59 5.06 -8.55
C LEU A 83 5.36 4.85 -9.85
N GLY A 84 5.17 5.76 -10.81
CA GLY A 84 5.98 5.86 -12.03
C GLY A 84 6.01 4.62 -12.92
N SER A 85 5.09 3.68 -12.73
CA SER A 85 5.01 2.47 -13.54
C SER A 85 4.10 2.67 -14.75
N ASP A 86 4.48 2.13 -15.91
CA ASP A 86 3.62 1.99 -17.09
C ASP A 86 2.51 0.93 -16.88
N CYS A 87 2.09 0.73 -15.62
CA CYS A 87 1.06 -0.24 -15.25
C CYS A 87 -0.29 0.23 -15.80
N ILE A 88 -0.80 -0.52 -16.77
CA ILE A 88 -2.06 -0.19 -17.46
C ILE A 88 -3.32 -0.56 -16.69
N VAL A 89 -3.19 -1.23 -15.53
CA VAL A 89 -4.32 -1.87 -14.85
C VAL A 89 -5.41 -0.87 -14.45
N PRO A 90 -5.11 0.29 -13.82
CA PRO A 90 -6.13 1.28 -13.48
C PRO A 90 -6.94 1.77 -14.70
N GLU A 91 -6.27 2.08 -15.80
CA GLU A 91 -6.88 2.56 -17.04
C GLU A 91 -7.70 1.45 -17.70
N CYS A 92 -7.17 0.23 -17.71
CA CYS A 92 -7.80 -0.93 -18.33
C CYS A 92 -9.13 -1.29 -17.64
N VAL A 93 -9.15 -1.36 -16.31
CA VAL A 93 -10.40 -1.67 -15.59
C VAL A 93 -11.43 -0.55 -15.73
N LYS A 94 -10.98 0.71 -15.73
CA LYS A 94 -11.84 1.88 -15.98
C LYS A 94 -12.45 1.84 -17.38
N GLY A 95 -11.64 1.54 -18.40
CA GLY A 95 -12.09 1.45 -19.79
C GLY A 95 -13.04 0.28 -20.05
N LYS A 96 -12.88 -0.84 -19.32
CA LYS A 96 -13.77 -2.00 -19.37
C LYS A 96 -15.00 -1.89 -18.47
N GLY A 97 -15.09 -0.86 -17.62
CA GLY A 97 -16.22 -0.68 -16.69
C GLY A 97 -16.30 -1.75 -15.61
N ILE A 98 -15.17 -2.28 -15.17
CA ILE A 98 -15.06 -3.33 -14.14
C ILE A 98 -14.29 -2.81 -12.92
N ASP A 99 -14.54 -3.43 -11.76
CA ASP A 99 -13.88 -3.06 -10.51
C ASP A 99 -12.52 -3.78 -10.35
N PHE A 100 -12.40 -5.03 -10.80
CA PHE A 100 -11.22 -5.87 -10.61
C PHE A 100 -10.88 -6.68 -11.85
N CYS A 101 -9.61 -7.09 -11.98
CA CYS A 101 -9.15 -7.86 -13.13
C CYS A 101 -9.89 -9.20 -13.28
N TYR A 102 -10.28 -9.89 -12.20
CA TYR A 102 -10.99 -11.18 -12.29
C TYR A 102 -12.36 -11.10 -13.00
N GLN A 103 -12.91 -9.89 -13.15
CA GLN A 103 -14.18 -9.66 -13.85
C GLN A 103 -13.99 -9.53 -15.37
N CYS A 104 -12.74 -9.40 -15.84
CA CYS A 104 -12.42 -9.37 -17.27
C CYS A 104 -12.53 -10.78 -17.85
N GLU A 105 -13.16 -10.92 -19.02
CA GLU A 105 -13.25 -12.20 -19.75
C GLU A 105 -11.87 -12.75 -20.16
N ASP A 106 -10.91 -11.85 -20.40
CA ASP A 106 -9.54 -12.20 -20.75
C ASP A 106 -8.69 -12.60 -19.53
N PHE A 107 -9.20 -12.53 -18.31
CA PHE A 107 -8.41 -12.80 -17.12
C PHE A 107 -8.16 -14.31 -16.92
N PRO A 108 -6.91 -14.74 -16.68
CA PRO A 108 -5.67 -13.95 -16.66
C PRO A 108 -5.11 -13.68 -18.07
N CYS A 109 -4.74 -12.42 -18.35
CA CYS A 109 -4.14 -11.99 -19.61
C CYS A 109 -2.65 -11.62 -19.47
N ASP A 110 -1.99 -11.37 -20.61
CA ASP A 110 -0.57 -11.01 -20.69
C ASP A 110 -0.32 -9.52 -20.96
N GLN A 111 -1.37 -8.68 -20.85
CA GLN A 111 -1.29 -7.25 -21.19
C GLN A 111 -0.77 -6.37 -20.04
N THR A 112 -0.64 -6.90 -18.81
CA THR A 112 -0.37 -6.10 -17.61
C THR A 112 1.05 -5.56 -17.49
N GLY A 113 2.01 -6.15 -18.20
CA GLY A 113 3.44 -5.82 -18.08
C GLY A 113 4.06 -6.27 -16.74
N PHE A 114 3.39 -7.13 -15.97
CA PHE A 114 3.90 -7.63 -14.70
C PHE A 114 5.07 -8.60 -14.88
N SER A 115 6.05 -8.51 -13.99
CA SER A 115 7.05 -9.57 -13.82
C SER A 115 6.39 -10.89 -13.41
N ASP A 116 7.06 -12.02 -13.59
CA ASP A 116 6.52 -13.35 -13.26
C ASP A 116 6.03 -13.44 -11.80
N ASP A 117 6.79 -12.90 -10.86
CA ASP A 117 6.43 -12.86 -9.44
C ASP A 117 5.16 -12.04 -9.19
N LEU A 118 5.07 -10.86 -9.81
CA LEU A 118 3.91 -9.99 -9.66
C LEU A 118 2.68 -10.58 -10.38
N ARG A 119 2.86 -11.24 -11.53
CA ARG A 119 1.82 -11.95 -12.25
C ARG A 119 1.26 -13.11 -11.42
N ALA A 120 2.11 -13.89 -10.77
CA ALA A 120 1.69 -14.98 -9.89
C ALA A 120 0.88 -14.47 -8.69
N LYS A 121 1.32 -13.37 -8.06
CA LYS A 121 0.59 -12.69 -6.98
C LYS A 121 -0.76 -12.14 -7.46
N TRP A 122 -0.77 -11.45 -8.61
CA TRP A 122 -1.96 -10.89 -9.23
C TRP A 122 -3.03 -11.96 -9.48
N ILE A 123 -2.65 -13.10 -10.08
CA ILE A 123 -3.56 -14.22 -10.35
C ILE A 123 -4.14 -14.77 -9.05
N ARG A 124 -3.28 -15.12 -8.08
CA ARG A 124 -3.69 -15.64 -6.76
C ARG A 124 -4.67 -14.71 -6.06
N LYS A 125 -4.34 -13.42 -5.97
CA LYS A 125 -5.12 -12.42 -5.25
C LYS A 125 -6.47 -12.15 -5.91
N ASN A 126 -6.51 -12.04 -7.24
CA ASN A 126 -7.77 -11.87 -7.97
C ASN A 126 -8.69 -13.10 -7.89
N ASN A 127 -8.14 -14.32 -7.95
CA ASN A 127 -8.92 -15.54 -7.76
C ASN A 127 -9.52 -15.61 -6.35
N LYS A 128 -8.71 -15.32 -5.32
CA LYS A 128 -9.18 -15.26 -3.93
C LYS A 128 -10.28 -14.22 -3.76
N LEU A 129 -10.07 -13.01 -4.31
CA LEU A 129 -11.05 -11.93 -4.25
C LEU A 129 -12.38 -12.29 -4.93
N LYS A 130 -12.33 -13.02 -6.05
CA LYS A 130 -13.51 -13.56 -6.74
C LYS A 130 -14.29 -14.56 -5.87
N GLU A 131 -13.58 -15.40 -5.12
CA GLU A 131 -14.16 -16.46 -4.31
C GLU A 131 -14.84 -15.93 -3.05
N ILE A 132 -14.18 -15.04 -2.30
CA ILE A 132 -14.63 -14.63 -0.96
C ILE A 132 -15.26 -13.23 -0.91
N GLY A 133 -15.15 -12.46 -2.00
CA GLY A 133 -15.65 -11.10 -2.10
C GLY A 133 -14.80 -10.06 -1.33
N MET A 134 -15.01 -8.78 -1.65
CA MET A 134 -14.17 -7.68 -1.16
C MET A 134 -14.11 -7.55 0.36
N ALA A 135 -15.24 -7.69 1.05
CA ALA A 135 -15.31 -7.45 2.49
C ALA A 135 -14.47 -8.47 3.27
N VAL A 136 -14.65 -9.77 2.97
CA VAL A 136 -13.86 -10.84 3.60
C VAL A 136 -12.39 -10.73 3.18
N TYR A 137 -12.15 -10.48 1.89
CA TYR A 137 -10.79 -10.31 1.37
C TYR A 137 -10.03 -9.18 2.07
N PHE A 138 -10.67 -8.02 2.28
CA PHE A 138 -10.05 -6.92 3.00
C PHE A 138 -9.69 -7.31 4.43
N GLU A 139 -10.60 -7.95 5.16
CA GLU A 139 -10.36 -8.37 6.54
C GLU A 139 -9.17 -9.34 6.66
N GLU A 140 -9.02 -10.25 5.70
CA GLU A 140 -7.91 -11.20 5.68
C GLU A 140 -6.57 -10.55 5.27
N GLU A 141 -6.58 -9.59 4.36
CA GLU A 141 -5.38 -9.06 3.72
C GLU A 141 -4.90 -7.73 4.34
N LYS A 142 -5.73 -7.01 5.10
CA LYS A 142 -5.41 -5.66 5.65
C LYS A 142 -4.23 -5.63 6.62
N GLN A 143 -3.80 -6.78 7.15
CA GLN A 143 -2.63 -6.91 8.03
C GLN A 143 -1.45 -7.62 7.35
N ILE A 144 -1.58 -8.02 6.09
CA ILE A 144 -0.51 -8.71 5.37
C ILE A 144 0.45 -7.65 4.79
N PRO A 145 1.78 -7.82 4.95
CA PRO A 145 2.76 -6.90 4.39
C PRO A 145 2.61 -6.74 2.87
N HIS A 146 2.51 -5.50 2.40
CA HIS A 146 2.31 -5.20 0.98
C HIS A 146 3.37 -5.87 0.09
N TYR A 147 4.66 -5.69 0.42
CA TYR A 147 5.79 -6.21 -0.34
C TYR A 147 6.14 -7.67 -0.04
N GLY A 148 5.55 -8.26 1.02
CA GLY A 148 5.82 -9.64 1.44
C GLY A 148 4.75 -10.67 1.02
N SER A 149 3.61 -10.22 0.49
CA SER A 149 2.46 -11.06 0.10
C SER A 149 2.58 -11.74 -1.26
#